data_AF-A0A0K8MGY8-F1
#
_entry.id   AF-A0A0K8MGY8-F1
#
_cell.length_a   1.000
_cell.length_b   1.000
_cell.length_c   1.000
_cell.angle_alpha   90.00
_cell.angle_beta   90.00
_cell.angle_gamma   90.00
#
_symmetry.space_group_name_H-M   'P 1'
#
loop_
_entity.id
_entity.type
_entity.pdbx_description
1 polymer ?
#
loop_
_entity_poly.entity_id
_entity_poly.type
_entity_poly.pdbx_seq_one_letter_code
_entity_poly.pdbx_strand_id
1 'polypeptide(L)'
;MSRSSRKKELREQRDTILEKSSAGLVSFRRFLFAPNLLTFVISVVVGNAFGSAIKDLVTLAADFLLFLWRWIFTANHPLYFNATENAWNTFVTSFLTMLFIALAVYYTIQLINNRLIGSDNEKWGYDGAHQDMLMLQRLQKENNELVKKNNQLQREVLKALSSEDDGQSDK
;
A
#
# COMPACT_ATOMS: atom_id res chain seq x y z
N MET A 1 -27.75 -10.06 -48.98
CA MET A 1 -26.84 -9.81 -47.84
C MET A 1 -25.99 -11.06 -47.59
N SER A 2 -24.68 -10.99 -47.79
CA SER A 2 -23.76 -12.15 -47.67
C SER A 2 -23.53 -12.55 -46.21
N ARG A 3 -23.40 -13.86 -45.93
CA ARG A 3 -23.06 -14.42 -44.60
C ARG A 3 -21.76 -13.82 -44.03
N SER A 4 -20.86 -13.33 -44.89
CA SER A 4 -19.61 -12.66 -44.51
C SER A 4 -19.87 -11.28 -43.87
N SER A 5 -20.73 -10.45 -44.47
CA SER A 5 -21.07 -9.12 -43.96
C SER A 5 -21.73 -9.18 -42.58
N ARG A 6 -22.60 -10.17 -42.36
CA ARG A 6 -23.30 -10.37 -41.08
C ARG A 6 -22.35 -10.80 -39.95
N LYS A 7 -21.31 -11.60 -40.24
CA LYS A 7 -20.25 -11.96 -39.27
C LYS A 7 -19.35 -10.76 -38.92
N LYS A 8 -19.15 -9.85 -39.88
CA LYS A 8 -18.35 -8.63 -39.69
C LYS A 8 -19.08 -7.62 -38.79
N GLU A 9 -20.36 -7.38 -39.03
CA GLU A 9 -21.21 -6.54 -38.16
C GLU A 9 -21.31 -7.10 -36.72
N LEU A 10 -21.44 -8.41 -36.56
CA LEU A 10 -21.48 -9.03 -35.22
C LEU A 10 -20.16 -8.89 -34.47
N ARG A 11 -19.03 -8.92 -35.18
CA ARG A 11 -17.71 -8.64 -34.59
C ARG A 11 -17.58 -7.18 -34.19
N GLU A 12 -17.94 -6.25 -35.07
CA GLU A 12 -17.90 -4.81 -34.79
C GLU A 12 -18.81 -4.43 -33.62
N GLN A 13 -20.04 -4.97 -33.56
CA GLN A 13 -20.93 -4.76 -32.41
C GLN A 13 -20.36 -5.33 -31.11
N ARG A 14 -19.80 -6.54 -31.13
CA ARG A 14 -19.17 -7.13 -29.95
C ARG A 14 -17.96 -6.30 -29.50
N ASP A 15 -17.14 -5.84 -30.43
CA ASP A 15 -15.95 -5.04 -30.11
C ASP A 15 -16.36 -3.65 -29.57
N THR A 16 -17.43 -3.04 -30.09
CA THR A 16 -17.99 -1.78 -29.56
C THR A 16 -18.61 -1.95 -28.15
N ILE A 17 -19.25 -3.10 -27.87
CA ILE A 17 -19.79 -3.42 -26.54
C ILE A 17 -18.65 -3.70 -25.55
N LEU A 18 -17.61 -4.41 -25.98
CA LEU A 18 -16.42 -4.66 -25.17
C LEU A 18 -15.66 -3.36 -24.87
N GLU A 19 -15.60 -2.43 -25.82
CA GLU A 19 -14.98 -1.11 -25.66
C GLU A 19 -15.79 -0.21 -24.71
N LYS A 20 -17.12 -0.23 -24.78
CA LYS A 20 -17.98 0.47 -23.80
C LYS A 20 -17.93 -0.17 -22.41
N SER A 21 -17.80 -1.50 -22.34
CA SER A 21 -17.67 -2.24 -21.08
C SER A 21 -16.31 -2.00 -20.40
N SER A 22 -15.22 -1.92 -21.18
CA SER A 22 -13.89 -1.66 -20.66
C SER A 22 -13.72 -0.22 -20.16
N ALA A 23 -14.41 0.76 -20.77
CA ALA A 23 -14.40 2.15 -20.30
C ALA A 23 -14.91 2.32 -18.86
N GLY A 24 -15.95 1.56 -18.46
CA GLY A 24 -16.46 1.56 -17.08
C GLY A 24 -15.44 0.99 -16.09
N LEU A 25 -14.75 -0.09 -16.46
CA LEU A 25 -13.69 -0.70 -15.66
C LEU A 25 -12.47 0.22 -15.51
N VAL A 26 -12.11 0.98 -16.55
CA VAL A 26 -11.02 1.96 -16.50
C VAL A 26 -11.36 3.13 -15.56
N SER A 27 -12.59 3.64 -15.61
CA SER A 27 -13.06 4.70 -14.70
C SER A 27 -13.14 4.22 -13.26
N PHE A 28 -13.64 3.00 -13.03
CA PHE A 28 -13.66 2.37 -11.72
C PHE A 28 -12.25 2.15 -11.16
N ARG A 29 -11.33 1.68 -12.01
CA ARG A 29 -9.91 1.56 -11.67
C ARG A 29 -9.34 2.91 -11.22
N ARG A 30 -9.55 3.98 -11.99
CA ARG A 30 -9.06 5.33 -11.65
C ARG A 30 -9.65 5.85 -10.34
N PHE A 31 -10.92 5.54 -10.07
CA PHE A 31 -11.56 5.88 -8.80
C PHE A 31 -10.97 5.11 -7.61
N LEU A 32 -10.74 3.80 -7.76
CA LEU A 32 -10.10 3.00 -6.70
C LEU A 32 -8.66 3.44 -6.43
N PHE A 33 -7.93 3.83 -7.48
CA PHE A 33 -6.58 4.38 -7.38
C PHE A 33 -6.54 5.88 -7.08
N ALA A 34 -7.69 6.50 -6.78
CA ALA A 34 -7.70 7.86 -6.27
C ALA A 34 -6.87 7.91 -4.96
N PRO A 35 -6.13 9.00 -4.73
CA PRO A 35 -5.26 9.12 -3.56
C PRO A 35 -6.00 8.78 -2.27
N ASN A 36 -5.43 7.86 -1.49
CA ASN A 36 -5.90 7.47 -0.16
C ASN A 36 -7.28 6.79 -0.05
N LEU A 37 -8.05 6.62 -1.13
CA LEU A 37 -9.40 6.03 -1.05
C LEU A 37 -9.35 4.54 -0.67
N LEU A 38 -8.55 3.76 -1.39
CA LEU A 38 -8.45 2.32 -1.14
C LEU A 38 -7.78 2.04 0.22
N THR A 39 -6.85 2.88 0.66
CA THR A 39 -6.21 2.80 1.99
C THR A 39 -7.25 3.09 3.06
N PHE A 40 -8.08 4.13 2.85
CA PHE A 40 -9.15 4.49 3.78
C PHE A 40 -10.16 3.35 3.94
N VAL A 41 -10.64 2.78 2.83
CA VAL A 41 -11.61 1.67 2.88
C VAL A 41 -11.00 0.45 3.57
N ILE A 42 -9.76 0.09 3.26
CA ILE A 42 -9.05 -1.00 3.93
C ILE A 42 -8.94 -0.73 5.44
N SER A 43 -8.52 0.47 5.82
CA SER A 43 -8.39 0.86 7.24
C SER A 43 -9.73 0.76 7.98
N VAL A 44 -10.84 1.17 7.36
CA VAL A 44 -12.18 1.06 7.95
C VAL A 44 -12.59 -0.40 8.11
N VAL A 45 -12.39 -1.24 7.09
CA VAL A 45 -12.78 -2.65 7.12
C VAL A 45 -11.94 -3.46 8.11
N VAL A 46 -10.62 -3.33 8.06
CA VAL A 46 -9.70 -4.00 8.98
C VAL A 46 -9.87 -3.47 10.39
N GLY A 47 -10.05 -2.15 10.55
CA GLY A 47 -10.28 -1.51 11.85
C GLY A 47 -11.56 -1.99 12.54
N ASN A 48 -12.64 -2.20 11.79
CA ASN A 48 -13.88 -2.76 12.32
C ASN A 48 -13.67 -4.21 12.80
N ALA A 49 -13.06 -5.06 11.96
CA ALA A 49 -12.78 -6.44 12.31
C ALA A 49 -11.85 -6.55 13.54
N PHE A 50 -10.81 -5.73 13.59
CA PHE A 50 -9.91 -5.63 14.74
C PHE A 50 -10.65 -5.17 16.00
N GLY A 51 -11.48 -4.14 15.89
CA GLY A 51 -12.31 -3.65 17.01
C GLY A 51 -13.22 -4.74 17.58
N SER A 52 -13.84 -5.55 16.72
CA SER A 52 -14.65 -6.70 17.16
C SER A 52 -13.81 -7.75 17.89
N ALA A 53 -12.65 -8.13 17.34
CA ALA A 53 -11.78 -9.12 17.96
C ALA A 53 -11.25 -8.67 19.34
N ILE A 54 -10.91 -7.38 19.49
CA ILE A 54 -10.51 -6.80 20.78
C ILE A 54 -11.68 -6.79 21.77
N LYS A 55 -12.88 -6.43 21.32
CA LYS A 55 -14.07 -6.45 22.18
C LYS A 55 -14.32 -7.86 22.72
N ASP A 56 -14.27 -8.87 21.86
CA ASP A 56 -14.49 -10.26 22.26
C ASP A 56 -13.36 -10.79 23.15
N LEU A 57 -12.12 -10.33 22.95
CA LEU A 57 -11.01 -10.62 23.87
C LEU A 57 -11.26 -10.04 25.27
N VAL A 58 -11.74 -8.80 25.34
CA VAL A 58 -12.08 -8.16 26.63
C VAL A 58 -13.25 -8.89 27.30
N THR A 59 -14.26 -9.29 26.53
CA THR A 59 -15.38 -10.11 27.03
C THR A 59 -14.89 -11.47 27.55
N LEU A 60 -14.00 -12.14 26.83
CA LEU A 60 -13.38 -13.39 27.29
C LEU A 60 -12.64 -13.22 28.62
N ALA A 61 -11.85 -12.15 28.76
CA ALA A 61 -11.15 -11.84 30.00
C ALA A 61 -12.12 -11.53 31.14
N ALA A 62 -13.20 -10.79 30.86
CA ALA A 62 -14.24 -10.46 31.84
C ALA A 62 -15.00 -11.71 32.31
N ASP A 63 -15.43 -12.57 31.40
CA ASP A 63 -16.15 -13.81 31.72
C ASP A 63 -15.27 -14.80 32.47
N PHE A 64 -13.97 -14.82 32.16
CA PHE A 64 -12.99 -15.59 32.92
C PHE A 64 -12.81 -15.07 34.36
N LEU A 65 -12.71 -13.75 34.54
CA LEU A 65 -12.65 -13.14 35.87
C LEU A 65 -13.93 -13.36 36.67
N LEU A 66 -15.10 -13.25 36.03
CA LEU A 66 -16.40 -13.53 36.66
C LEU A 66 -16.54 -15.01 37.06
N PHE A 67 -16.02 -15.93 36.24
CA PHE A 67 -15.94 -17.34 36.57
C PHE A 67 -15.10 -17.56 37.84
N LEU A 68 -13.88 -17.00 37.90
CA LEU A 68 -13.02 -17.09 39.08
C LEU A 68 -13.65 -16.47 40.33
N TRP A 69 -14.27 -15.30 40.19
CA TRP A 69 -14.97 -14.62 41.28
C TRP A 69 -16.12 -15.46 41.82
N ARG A 70 -16.99 -15.98 40.95
CA ARG A 70 -18.11 -16.86 41.37
C ARG A 70 -17.60 -18.14 41.99
N TRP A 71 -16.55 -18.72 41.43
CA TRP A 71 -15.96 -19.93 41.97
C TRP A 71 -15.45 -19.70 43.39
N ILE A 72 -14.77 -18.58 43.69
CA ILE A 72 -14.19 -18.35 45.02
C ILE A 72 -15.20 -17.86 46.09
N PHE A 73 -16.24 -17.12 45.69
CA PHE A 73 -17.18 -16.49 46.62
C PHE A 73 -18.54 -17.19 46.77
N THR A 74 -18.84 -18.25 46.02
CA THR A 74 -20.13 -18.95 46.11
C THR A 74 -20.01 -20.26 46.89
N ALA A 75 -20.87 -20.46 47.89
CA ALA A 75 -20.99 -21.75 48.59
C ALA A 75 -21.40 -22.84 47.59
N ASN A 76 -20.60 -23.90 47.50
CA ASN A 76 -20.63 -25.02 46.53
C ASN A 76 -19.72 -24.90 45.28
N HIS A 77 -18.93 -23.83 45.13
CA HIS A 77 -17.94 -23.71 44.04
C HIS A 77 -18.45 -24.19 42.65
N PRO A 78 -19.65 -23.78 42.21
CA PRO A 78 -20.27 -24.35 41.02
C PRO A 78 -19.43 -24.02 39.76
N LEU A 79 -19.05 -25.06 39.03
CA LEU A 79 -18.26 -24.96 37.80
C LEU A 79 -19.16 -24.56 36.63
N TYR A 80 -19.29 -23.26 36.38
CA TYR A 80 -20.04 -22.72 35.23
C TYR A 80 -19.16 -22.62 33.98
N PHE A 81 -18.90 -23.75 33.32
CA PHE A 81 -18.09 -23.79 32.09
C PHE A 81 -18.78 -23.17 30.86
N ASN A 82 -20.10 -23.22 30.77
CA ASN A 82 -20.84 -22.76 29.57
C ASN A 82 -20.58 -21.29 29.21
N ALA A 83 -20.46 -20.40 30.19
CA ALA A 83 -20.24 -18.98 29.91
C ALA A 83 -18.83 -18.73 29.36
N THR A 84 -17.82 -19.33 29.98
CA THR A 84 -16.43 -19.22 29.56
C THR A 84 -16.18 -19.92 28.22
N GLU A 85 -16.83 -21.06 27.96
CA GLU A 85 -16.76 -21.77 26.68
C GLU A 85 -17.35 -20.95 25.52
N ASN A 86 -18.52 -20.34 25.72
CA ASN A 86 -19.14 -19.47 24.72
C ASN A 86 -18.28 -18.24 24.41
N ALA A 87 -17.71 -17.60 25.44
CA ALA A 87 -16.81 -16.47 25.26
C ALA A 87 -15.54 -16.86 24.48
N TRP A 88 -15.00 -18.05 24.75
CA TRP A 88 -13.86 -18.61 24.00
C TRP A 88 -14.19 -18.83 22.53
N ASN A 89 -15.32 -19.47 22.24
CA ASN A 89 -15.74 -19.72 20.86
C ASN A 89 -15.97 -18.41 20.10
N THR A 90 -16.60 -17.43 20.76
CA THR A 90 -16.84 -16.10 20.18
C THR A 90 -15.52 -15.39 19.86
N PHE A 91 -14.58 -15.36 20.80
CA PHE A 91 -13.25 -14.76 20.58
C PHE A 91 -12.47 -15.44 19.46
N VAL A 92 -12.43 -16.78 19.44
CA VAL A 92 -11.72 -17.52 18.38
C VAL A 92 -12.35 -17.24 17.02
N THR A 93 -13.68 -17.19 16.94
CA THR A 93 -14.40 -16.88 15.71
C THR A 93 -14.08 -15.48 15.22
N SER A 94 -14.11 -14.46 16.08
CA SER A 94 -13.80 -13.09 15.67
C SER A 94 -12.33 -12.88 15.35
N PHE A 95 -11.42 -13.52 16.09
CA PHE A 95 -10.00 -13.51 15.80
C PHE A 95 -9.68 -14.16 14.44
N LEU A 96 -10.25 -15.33 14.16
CA LEU A 96 -10.12 -15.98 12.85
C LEU A 96 -10.73 -15.13 11.74
N THR A 97 -11.90 -14.53 11.98
CA THR A 97 -12.55 -13.64 11.03
C THR A 97 -11.64 -12.45 10.69
N MET A 98 -11.03 -11.83 11.70
CA MET A 98 -10.06 -10.75 11.51
C MET A 98 -8.86 -11.21 10.68
N LEU A 99 -8.29 -12.40 10.95
CA LEU A 99 -7.20 -12.96 10.16
C LEU A 99 -7.61 -13.21 8.70
N PHE A 100 -8.80 -13.78 8.47
CA PHE A 100 -9.31 -13.98 7.12
C PHE A 100 -9.55 -12.67 6.37
N ILE A 101 -10.05 -11.64 7.05
CA ILE A 101 -10.22 -10.31 6.45
C ILE A 101 -8.85 -9.72 6.08
N ALA A 102 -7.86 -9.78 6.97
CA ALA A 102 -6.51 -9.31 6.69
C ALA A 102 -5.87 -10.05 5.51
N LEU A 103 -6.06 -11.37 5.45
CA LEU A 103 -5.56 -12.22 4.36
C LEU A 103 -6.29 -11.91 3.04
N ALA A 104 -7.61 -11.73 3.06
CA ALA A 104 -8.39 -11.32 1.90
C ALA A 104 -7.94 -9.95 1.36
N VAL A 105 -7.70 -8.99 2.25
CA VAL A 105 -7.16 -7.66 1.89
C VAL A 105 -5.78 -7.80 1.26
N TYR A 106 -4.86 -8.57 1.86
CA TYR A 106 -3.52 -8.79 1.33
C TYR A 106 -3.56 -9.37 -0.10
N TYR A 107 -4.31 -10.46 -0.30
CA TYR A 107 -4.45 -11.06 -1.62
C TYR A 107 -5.15 -10.14 -2.62
N THR A 108 -6.10 -9.30 -2.17
CA THR A 108 -6.73 -8.30 -3.02
C THR A 108 -5.71 -7.26 -3.49
N ILE A 109 -4.86 -6.74 -2.60
CA ILE A 109 -3.77 -5.82 -2.97
C ILE A 109 -2.82 -6.51 -3.95
N GLN A 110 -2.42 -7.75 -3.70
CA GLN A 110 -1.52 -8.49 -4.57
C GLN A 110 -2.14 -8.72 -5.97
N LEU A 111 -3.44 -9.05 -6.03
CA LEU A 111 -4.16 -9.22 -7.27
C LEU A 111 -4.25 -7.89 -8.05
N ILE A 112 -4.54 -6.79 -7.37
CA ILE A 112 -4.57 -5.45 -7.97
C ILE A 112 -3.18 -5.06 -8.50
N ASN A 113 -2.12 -5.26 -7.71
CA ASN A 113 -0.75 -4.97 -8.11
C ASN A 113 -0.29 -5.79 -9.32
N ASN A 114 -0.65 -7.07 -9.39
CA ASN A 114 -0.20 -7.95 -10.47
C ASN A 114 -1.06 -7.88 -11.73
N ARG A 115 -2.35 -7.56 -11.64
CA ARG A 115 -3.27 -7.58 -12.79
C ARG A 115 -3.67 -6.21 -13.31
N LEU A 116 -3.72 -5.20 -12.46
CA LEU A 116 -4.16 -3.86 -12.87
C LEU A 116 -2.96 -2.96 -13.13
N ILE A 117 -1.92 -3.00 -12.30
CA ILE A 117 -0.83 -2.01 -12.36
C ILE A 117 0.26 -2.47 -13.33
N GLY A 118 0.51 -1.67 -14.36
CA GLY A 118 1.49 -1.96 -15.41
C GLY A 118 2.85 -1.29 -15.21
N SER A 119 2.96 -0.34 -14.28
CA SER A 119 4.19 0.41 -13.99
C SER A 119 4.63 0.18 -12.54
N ASP A 120 5.92 -0.07 -12.32
CA ASP A 120 6.45 -0.36 -10.98
C ASP A 120 6.27 0.80 -9.99
N ASN A 121 6.20 2.04 -10.49
CA ASN A 121 6.05 3.27 -9.71
C ASN A 121 4.62 3.50 -9.17
N GLU A 122 3.63 2.78 -9.73
CA GLU A 122 2.22 2.85 -9.30
C GLU A 122 1.85 1.70 -8.36
N LYS A 123 2.76 0.73 -8.12
CA LYS A 123 2.46 -0.45 -7.30
C LYS A 123 2.13 -0.04 -5.87
N TRP A 124 1.04 -0.59 -5.33
CA TRP A 124 0.67 -0.37 -3.95
C TRP A 124 1.69 -1.01 -3.00
N GLY A 125 2.17 -0.23 -2.03
CA GLY A 125 3.30 -0.62 -1.18
C GLY A 125 4.67 -0.27 -1.77
N TYR A 126 4.72 0.41 -2.92
CA TYR A 126 5.92 1.08 -3.38
C TYR A 126 6.27 2.20 -2.40
N ASP A 127 7.41 2.06 -1.71
CA ASP A 127 7.94 3.09 -0.83
C ASP A 127 8.57 4.20 -1.68
N GLY A 128 7.70 5.06 -2.22
CA GLY A 128 8.10 6.21 -3.01
C GLY A 128 9.02 7.15 -2.23
N ALA A 129 8.81 7.29 -0.92
CA ALA A 129 9.66 8.12 -0.08
C ALA A 129 11.11 7.58 -0.01
N HIS A 130 11.28 6.26 0.08
CA HIS A 130 12.60 5.64 0.07
C HIS A 130 13.30 5.74 -1.28
N GLN A 131 12.58 5.50 -2.39
CA GLN A 131 13.16 5.66 -3.73
C GLN A 131 13.48 7.12 -4.07
N ASP A 132 12.61 8.06 -3.70
CA ASP A 132 12.84 9.49 -3.88
C ASP A 132 14.05 9.96 -3.07
N MET A 133 14.22 9.45 -1.85
CA MET A 133 15.41 9.75 -1.04
C MET A 133 16.70 9.23 -1.68
N LEU A 134 16.69 8.01 -2.24
CA LEU A 134 17.83 7.45 -2.96
C LEU A 134 18.14 8.25 -4.24
N MET A 135 17.11 8.67 -4.97
CA MET A 135 17.25 9.53 -6.15
C MET A 135 17.85 10.89 -5.77
N LEU A 136 17.35 11.52 -4.70
CA LEU A 136 17.86 12.79 -4.18
C LEU A 136 19.31 12.67 -3.73
N GLN A 137 19.71 11.56 -3.08
CA GLN A 137 21.11 11.31 -2.75
C GLN A 137 22.00 11.20 -3.99
N ARG A 138 21.54 10.54 -5.05
CA ARG A 138 22.29 10.46 -6.32
C ARG A 138 22.46 11.85 -6.93
N LEU A 139 21.38 12.63 -7.01
CA LEU A 139 21.41 14.00 -7.52
C LEU A 139 22.34 14.89 -6.71
N GLN A 140 22.37 14.76 -5.37
CA GLN A 140 23.32 15.50 -4.53
C GLN A 140 24.77 15.11 -4.81
N LYS A 141 25.07 13.82 -5.01
CA LYS A 141 26.42 13.36 -5.37
C LYS A 141 26.84 13.91 -6.73
N GLU A 142 25.98 13.82 -7.73
CA GLU A 142 26.25 14.38 -9.07
C GLU A 142 26.47 15.89 -9.01
N ASN A 143 25.66 16.61 -8.24
CA ASN A 143 25.81 18.05 -8.07
C ASN A 143 27.15 18.40 -7.41
N ASN A 144 27.54 17.68 -6.35
CA ASN A 144 28.84 17.87 -5.69
C ASN A 144 30.03 17.61 -6.63
N GLU A 145 29.92 16.59 -7.50
CA GLU A 145 30.95 16.31 -8.50
C GLU A 145 31.04 17.42 -9.55
N LEU A 146 29.90 17.92 -10.03
CA LEU A 146 29.84 19.02 -10.99
C LEU A 146 30.40 20.31 -10.38
N VAL A 147 30.07 20.62 -9.13
CA VAL A 147 30.63 21.77 -8.40
C VAL A 147 32.14 21.62 -8.24
N LYS A 148 32.66 20.42 -7.97
CA LYS A 148 34.10 20.18 -7.89
C LYS A 148 34.80 20.41 -9.24
N LYS A 149 34.23 19.89 -10.33
CA LYS A 149 34.74 20.13 -11.70
C LYS A 149 34.71 21.61 -12.06
N ASN A 150 33.64 22.32 -11.72
CA ASN A 150 33.50 23.74 -11.99
C ASN A 150 34.56 24.56 -11.21
N ASN A 151 34.78 24.24 -9.93
CA ASN A 151 35.85 24.85 -9.14
C ASN A 151 37.26 24.54 -9.70
N GLN A 152 37.50 23.34 -10.21
CA GLN A 152 38.77 22.99 -10.85
C GLN A 152 39.01 23.81 -12.12
N LEU A 153 37.99 23.90 -12.99
CA LEU A 153 38.05 24.71 -14.21
C LEU A 153 38.30 26.19 -13.89
N GLN A 154 37.63 26.75 -12.88
CA GLN A 154 37.88 28.13 -12.45
C GLN A 154 39.32 28.35 -11.98
N ARG A 155 39.90 27.38 -11.24
CA ARG A 155 41.31 27.45 -10.81
C ARG A 155 42.28 27.36 -11.98
N GLU A 156 41.99 26.54 -12.98
CA GLU A 156 42.80 26.44 -14.19
C GLU A 156 42.76 27.74 -15.01
N VAL A 157 41.58 28.33 -15.18
CA VAL A 157 41.40 29.63 -15.84
C VAL A 157 42.14 30.74 -15.09
N LEU A 158 42.02 30.79 -13.75
CA LEU A 158 42.75 31.77 -12.93
C LEU A 158 44.27 31.62 -13.06
N LYS A 159 44.79 30.38 -13.10
CA LYS A 159 46.21 30.12 -13.32
C LYS A 159 46.67 30.58 -14.70
N ALA A 160 45.89 30.29 -15.74
CA ALA A 160 46.19 30.70 -17.11
C ALA A 160 46.25 32.24 -17.22
N LEU A 161 45.27 32.94 -16.62
CA LEU A 161 45.24 34.41 -16.58
C LEU A 161 46.41 35.00 -15.78
N SER A 162 46.78 34.41 -14.63
CA SER A 162 47.95 34.88 -13.87
C SER A 162 49.28 34.65 -14.60
N SER A 163 49.39 33.55 -15.37
CA SER A 163 50.59 33.29 -16.17
C SER A 163 50.70 34.16 -17.43
N GLU A 164 49.60 34.71 -17.93
CA GLU A 164 49.60 35.70 -19.02
C GLU A 164 50.01 37.09 -18.53
N ASP A 165 49.67 37.47 -17.29
CA ASP A 165 50.03 38.76 -16.68
C ASP A 165 51.55 38.85 -16.38
N ASP A 166 52.17 37.75 -15.93
CA ASP A 166 53.63 37.68 -15.69
C ASP A 166 54.46 37.74 -16.99
N GLY A 167 53.85 37.49 -18.15
CA GLY A 167 54.52 37.55 -19.46
C GLY A 167 54.53 38.93 -20.14
N GLN A 168 53.79 39.91 -19.60
CA GLN A 168 53.72 41.28 -20.13
C GLN A 168 54.54 42.31 -19.35
N SER A 169 55.11 41.97 -18.19
CA SER A 169 55.92 42.89 -17.39
C SER A 169 57.40 42.99 -17.81
N ASP A 170 57.86 42.19 -18.79
CA ASP A 170 59.26 42.14 -19.26
C ASP A 170 59.45 42.72 -20.69
N LYS A 171 58.68 43.75 -21.06
CA LYS A 171 58.96 44.57 -22.26
C LYS A 171 58.99 46.06 -21.96
#